data_AF-A0A2Z3JKC1-F1
#
_entry.id   AF-A0A2Z3JKC1-F1
#
_cell.length_a   1.000
_cell.length_b   1.000
_cell.length_c   1.000
_cell.angle_alpha   90.00
_cell.angle_beta   90.00
_cell.angle_gamma   90.00
#
_symmetry.space_group_name_H-M   'P 1'
#
loop_
_entity.id
_entity.type
_entity.pdbx_description
1 polymer ?
#
loop_
_entity_poly.entity_id
_entity_poly.type
_entity_poly.pdbx_seq_one_letter_code
_entity_poly.pdbx_strand_id
1 'polypeptide(L)' 'MTFAQVQWLDLYVEGDPHPRRFDRADSVRGYLSKVERLGEEGIQTLLERGEVAPPTTRRRYRLRPLSEGLEPSPL' A
#
# COMPACT_ATOMS: atom_id res chain seq x y z
N MET A 1 -14.12 -15.81 19.09
CA MET A 1 -13.27 -15.95 17.89
C MET A 1 -13.47 -14.69 17.06
N THR A 2 -12.50 -13.80 17.07
CA THR A 2 -12.55 -12.56 16.28
C THR A 2 -12.15 -12.92 14.86
N PHE A 3 -13.08 -12.80 13.91
CA PHE A 3 -12.72 -12.84 12.49
C PHE A 3 -11.87 -11.60 12.24
N ALA A 4 -10.54 -11.77 12.16
CA ALA A 4 -9.65 -10.69 11.77
C ALA A 4 -10.05 -10.31 10.34
N GLN A 5 -10.69 -9.14 10.18
CA GLN A 5 -11.05 -8.64 8.87
C GLN A 5 -9.76 -8.55 8.02
N VAL A 6 -9.77 -9.21 6.87
CA VAL A 6 -8.70 -9.08 5.89
C VAL A 6 -8.80 -7.67 5.33
N GLN A 7 -7.98 -6.75 5.84
CA GLN A 7 -7.90 -5.41 5.30
C GLN A 7 -7.00 -5.44 4.08
N TRP A 8 -7.62 -5.52 2.90
CA TRP A 8 -6.94 -5.43 1.63
C TRP A 8 -6.22 -4.07 1.49
N LEU A 9 -5.08 -4.09 0.81
CA LEU A 9 -4.22 -2.94 0.58
C LEU A 9 -3.93 -2.80 -0.91
N ASP A 10 -4.18 -1.63 -1.48
CA ASP A 10 -3.78 -1.25 -2.82
C ASP A 10 -2.46 -0.46 -2.76
N LEU A 11 -1.43 -0.96 -3.43
CA LEU A 11 -0.17 -0.26 -3.67
C LEU A 11 -0.17 0.36 -5.06
N TYR A 12 -0.06 1.68 -5.11
CA TYR A 12 0.09 2.47 -6.33
C TYR A 12 1.55 2.85 -6.52
N VAL A 13 2.07 2.63 -7.72
CA VAL A 13 3.43 3.00 -8.13
C VAL A 13 3.33 4.06 -9.21
N GLU A 14 4.18 5.09 -9.15
CA GLU A 14 4.25 6.12 -10.18
C GLU A 14 4.42 5.52 -11.58
N GLY A 15 3.56 5.95 -12.52
CA GLY A 15 3.56 5.47 -13.90
C GLY A 15 2.83 4.14 -14.11
N ASP A 16 2.37 3.47 -13.06
CA ASP A 16 1.57 2.25 -13.16
C ASP A 16 0.07 2.56 -12.95
N PRO A 17 -0.79 2.34 -13.96
CA PRO A 17 -2.22 2.61 -13.83
C PRO A 17 -2.97 1.58 -12.97
N HIS A 18 -2.37 0.41 -12.69
CA HIS A 18 -3.04 -0.66 -11.96
C HIS A 18 -2.45 -0.84 -10.55
N PRO A 19 -3.25 -0.72 -9.48
CA PRO A 19 -2.76 -0.99 -8.14
C PRO A 19 -2.46 -2.47 -7.95
N ARG A 20 -1.40 -2.76 -7.19
CA ARG A 20 -1.10 -4.12 -6.72
C ARG A 20 -1.81 -4.36 -5.40
N ARG A 21 -2.60 -5.43 -5.34
CA ARG A 21 -3.38 -5.78 -4.15
C ARG A 21 -2.66 -6.76 -3.25
N PHE A 22 -2.74 -6.49 -1.96
CA PHE A 22 -2.21 -7.33 -0.90
C PHE A 22 -3.27 -7.52 0.18
N ASP A 23 -3.29 -8.69 0.78
CA ASP A 23 -4.16 -9.05 1.90
C ASP A 23 -3.55 -8.70 3.27
N ARG A 24 -2.24 -8.42 3.30
CA ARG A 24 -1.44 -8.21 4.52
C ARG A 24 -0.30 -7.21 4.31
N ALA A 25 0.03 -6.45 5.35
CA ALA A 25 1.15 -5.50 5.34
C ALA A 25 2.52 -6.20 5.15
N ASP A 26 2.71 -7.41 5.69
CA ASP A 26 3.95 -8.17 5.50
C ASP A 26 4.20 -8.53 4.03
N SER A 27 3.13 -8.84 3.28
CA SER A 27 3.19 -9.11 1.84
C SER A 27 3.62 -7.85 1.06
N VAL A 28 3.12 -6.67 1.46
CA VAL A 28 3.54 -5.38 0.90
C VAL A 28 5.03 -5.14 1.15
N ARG A 29 5.50 -5.30 2.40
CA ARG A 29 6.92 -5.15 2.77
C ARG A 29 7.81 -6.08 1.95
N GLY A 30 7.43 -7.35 1.82
CA GLY A 30 8.16 -8.35 1.03
C GLY A 30 8.25 -7.96 -0.45
N TYR A 31 7.15 -7.48 -1.05
CA TYR A 31 7.12 -7.01 -2.43
C TYR A 31 8.02 -5.79 -2.64
N LEU A 32 7.90 -4.77 -1.78
CA LEU A 32 8.69 -3.53 -1.89
C LEU A 32 10.19 -3.79 -1.77
N SER A 33 10.60 -4.67 -0.86
CA SER A 33 12.01 -5.01 -0.67
C SER A 33 12.57 -5.88 -1.80
N LYS A 34 11.83 -6.88 -2.27
CA LYS A 34 12.36 -7.88 -3.22
C LYS A 34 12.15 -7.49 -4.68
N VAL A 35 11.00 -6.91 -5.01
CA VAL A 35 10.60 -6.60 -6.39
C VAL A 35 10.96 -5.15 -6.73
N GLU A 36 10.45 -4.18 -5.97
CA GLU A 36 10.76 -2.76 -6.20
C GLU A 36 12.15 -2.35 -5.70
N ARG A 37 12.78 -3.21 -4.87
CA ARG A 37 14.10 -2.98 -4.26
C ARG A 37 14.19 -1.65 -3.51
N LEU A 38 13.11 -1.27 -2.82
CA LEU A 38 13.11 -0.11 -1.94
C LEU A 38 14.00 -0.36 -0.72
N GLY A 39 14.72 0.68 -0.31
CA GLY A 39 15.43 0.69 0.97
C GLY A 39 14.46 0.68 2.15
N GLU A 40 14.95 0.23 3.30
CA GLU A 40 14.18 0.09 4.53
C GLU A 40 13.48 1.38 4.95
N GLU A 41 14.18 2.52 4.87
CA GLU A 41 13.64 3.85 5.20
C GLU A 41 12.41 4.20 4.34
N GLY A 42 12.46 3.92 3.03
CA GLY A 42 11.36 4.17 2.12
C GLY A 42 10.15 3.28 2.40
N ILE A 43 10.40 2.00 2.73
CA ILE A 43 9.34 1.06 3.12
C ILE A 43 8.69 1.49 4.42
N GLN A 44 9.49 1.85 5.43
CA GLN A 44 8.98 2.31 6.71
C GLN A 44 8.12 3.57 6.54
N THR A 45 8.64 4.57 5.81
CA THR A 45 7.91 5.81 5.52
C THR A 45 6.57 5.53 4.84
N LEU A 46 6.54 4.64 3.84
CA LEU A 46 5.32 4.27 3.13
C LEU A 46 4.30 3.57 4.04
N LEU A 47 4.74 2.65 4.89
CA LEU A 47 3.86 1.92 5.81
C LEU A 47 3.30 2.83 6.91
N GLU A 48 4.08 3.79 7.40
CA GLU A 48 3.67 4.72 8.46
C GLU A 48 2.79 5.86 7.95
N ARG A 49 3.12 6.41 6.77
CA ARG A 49 2.46 7.61 6.23
C ARG A 49 1.45 7.33 5.12
N GLY A 50 1.44 6.11 4.59
CA GLY A 50 0.62 5.75 3.43
C GLY A 50 1.16 6.27 2.10
N GLU A 51 2.26 7.04 2.10
CA GLU A 51 2.93 7.48 0.88
C GLU A 51 4.42 7.78 1.10
N VAL A 52 5.21 7.62 0.04
CA VAL A 52 6.61 8.04 -0.02
C VAL A 52 6.93 8.50 -1.45
N ALA A 53 7.82 9.49 -1.60
CA ALA A 53 8.15 10.10 -2.87
C ALA A 53 9.62 10.55 -2.88
N PRO A 54 10.15 11.07 -4.01
CA PRO A 54 11.44 11.74 -4.01
C PRO A 54 11.50 12.86 -2.96
N PRO A 55 12.65 13.03 -2.27
CA PRO A 55 13.94 12.38 -2.54
C PRO A 55 14.15 11.01 -1.88
N THR A 56 13.28 10.56 -0.97
CA THR A 56 13.43 9.30 -0.22
C THR A 56 13.40 8.06 -1.11
N THR A 57 12.62 8.11 -2.19
CA THR A 57 12.54 7.05 -3.21
C THR A 57 12.67 7.64 -4.60
N ARG A 58 13.09 6.83 -5.59
CA ARG A 58 13.19 7.27 -6.99
C ARG A 58 11.85 7.62 -7.64
N ARG A 59 10.77 7.04 -7.13
CA ARG A 59 9.39 7.14 -7.63
C ARG A 59 8.45 7.41 -6.46
N ARG A 60 7.27 7.96 -6.73
CA ARG A 60 6.18 8.01 -5.76
C ARG A 60 5.52 6.64 -5.58
N TYR A 61 5.24 6.28 -4.33
CA TYR A 61 4.44 5.14 -3.93
C TYR A 61 3.33 5.60 -3.00
N ARG A 62 2.13 5.02 -3.14
CA ARG A 62 1.00 5.25 -2.22
C ARG A 62 0.40 3.91 -1.82
N LEU A 63 0.11 3.75 -0.55
CA LEU A 63 -0.54 2.58 0.02
C LEU A 63 -1.89 3.00 0.59
N ARG A 64 -2.97 2.38 0.12
CA ARG A 64 -4.32 2.67 0.57
C ARG A 64 -5.01 1.39 1.05
N PRO A 65 -5.69 1.39 2.20
CA PRO A 65 -6.62 0.32 2.50
C PRO A 65 -7.73 0.34 1.46
N LEU A 66 -8.06 -0.83 0.93
CA LEU A 66 -9.26 -1.03 0.15
C LEU A 66 -10.42 -0.85 1.13
N SER A 67 -10.98 0.36 1.14
CA SER A 67 -12.22 0.59 1.86
C SER A 67 -13.28 -0.17 1.08
N GLU A 68 -13.77 -1.27 1.67
CA GLU A 68 -15.01 -1.91 1.20
C GLU A 68 -16.04 -0.78 1.10
N GLY A 69 -16.58 -0.56 -0.09
CA GLY A 69 -17.35 0.64 -0.41
C GLY A 69 -18.49 0.84 0.59
N LEU A 70 -18.26 1.67 1.61
CA LEU A 70 -19.33 2.37 2.27
C LEU A 70 -19.68 3.53 1.34
N GLU A 71 -20.33 3.20 0.23
CA GLU A 71 -21.27 4.13 -0.36
C GLU A 71 -22.40 4.22 0.67
N PRO A 72 -22.59 5.33 1.42
CA PRO A 72 -23.90 5.58 1.96
C PRO A 72 -24.80 5.70 0.73
N SER A 73 -25.54 4.64 0.38
CA SER A 73 -26.68 4.77 -0.52
C SER A 73 -27.53 5.91 0.06
N PRO A 74 -27.66 7.05 -0.63
CA PRO A 74 -28.62 8.05 -0.23
C PRO A 74 -29.99 7.47 -0.55
N LEU A 75 -30.73 7.15 0.52
CA LEU A 75 -32.18 6.93 0.67
C LEU A 75 -32.97 6.44 -0.56
#